data_AF-A0A2V6E3N9-F1
#
_entry.id   AF-A0A2V6E3N9-F1
#
_cell.length_a   1.000
_cell.length_b   1.000
_cell.length_c   1.000
_cell.angle_alpha   90.00
_cell.angle_beta   90.00
_cell.angle_gamma   90.00
#
_symmetry.space_group_name_H-M   'P 1'
#
loop_
_entity.id
_entity.type
_entity.pdbx_description
1 polymer ?
#
loop_
_entity_poly.entity_id
_entity_poly.type
_entity_poly.pdbx_seq_one_letter_code
_entity_poly.pdbx_strand_id
1 'polypeptide(L)'
;MARKSSASRRAATKPASGRRTKRKPAAKHKAAKCVYYFGEGKADGNGKMKPLLGGKGANLAEMTRIGLPVPPGFTISTEVCT
;
A
#
# COMPACT_ATOMS: atom_id res chain seq x y z
N MET A 1 55.36 34.31 -6.68
CA MET A 1 54.62 35.45 -6.12
C MET A 1 53.22 34.95 -5.78
N ALA A 2 53.01 34.49 -4.54
CA ALA A 2 52.28 35.20 -3.47
C ALA A 2 50.76 34.95 -3.57
N ARG A 3 49.96 34.49 -2.60
CA ARG A 3 50.01 34.15 -1.15
C ARG A 3 48.76 33.24 -0.93
N LYS A 4 48.85 32.07 -0.28
CA LYS A 4 48.56 31.78 1.14
C LYS A 4 47.20 32.28 1.67
N SER A 5 46.54 31.39 2.44
CA SER A 5 45.50 31.64 3.48
C SER A 5 44.07 31.86 2.98
N SER A 6 42.99 31.42 3.63
CA SER A 6 42.78 30.67 4.87
C SER A 6 41.26 30.63 5.17
N ALA A 7 40.83 29.58 5.88
CA ALA A 7 39.77 29.61 6.89
C ALA A 7 38.33 29.95 6.42
N SER A 8 37.42 28.97 6.44
CA SER A 8 36.61 28.62 7.62
C SER A 8 35.61 29.70 8.01
N ARG A 9 34.31 29.39 7.78
CA ARG A 9 33.14 29.63 8.67
C ARG A 9 31.88 29.19 7.91
N ARG A 10 31.37 27.99 8.20
CA ARG A 10 30.26 27.68 9.13
C ARG A 10 28.86 28.07 8.64
N ALA A 11 28.06 27.02 8.45
CA ALA A 11 26.69 26.83 8.95
C ALA A 11 25.59 27.81 8.54
N ALA A 12 24.67 27.31 7.71
CA ALA A 12 23.24 27.55 7.88
C ALA A 12 22.44 26.40 7.23
N THR A 13 22.37 25.28 7.95
CA THR A 13 21.31 24.28 7.77
C THR A 13 19.97 24.97 7.99
N LYS A 14 19.24 25.22 6.90
CA LYS A 14 17.85 25.70 6.98
C LYS A 14 16.93 24.57 7.46
N PRO A 15 15.93 24.89 8.30
CA PRO A 15 15.32 23.95 9.22
C PRO A 15 14.45 22.90 8.52
N ALA A 16 14.56 21.67 9.02
CA ALA A 16 13.66 20.56 8.71
C ALA A 16 12.22 20.96 9.06
N SER A 17 11.46 21.36 8.04
CA SER A 17 10.00 21.49 8.10
C SER A 17 9.43 20.12 8.45
N GLY A 18 9.11 19.94 9.73
CA GLY A 18 8.52 18.73 10.30
C GLY A 18 7.26 18.32 9.54
N ARG A 19 7.40 17.36 8.64
CA ARG A 19 6.27 16.61 8.09
C ARG A 19 5.79 15.69 9.20
N ARG A 20 4.87 16.20 10.01
CA ARG A 20 4.12 15.47 11.03
C ARG A 20 3.49 14.25 10.34
N THR A 21 4.15 13.09 10.41
CA THR A 21 3.58 11.83 9.96
C THR A 21 2.41 11.58 10.89
N LYS A 22 1.19 11.82 10.40
CA LYS A 22 -0.03 11.38 11.08
C LYS A 22 0.11 9.86 11.23
N ARG A 23 0.56 9.40 12.40
CA ARG A 23 0.62 7.97 12.73
C ARG A 23 -0.83 7.47 12.61
N LYS A 24 -1.09 6.73 11.54
CA LYS A 24 -2.38 6.09 11.29
C LYS A 24 -2.66 5.19 12.50
N PRO A 25 -3.82 5.31 13.16
CA PRO A 25 -4.14 4.46 14.31
C PRO A 25 -4.07 3.00 13.86
N ALA A 26 -3.43 2.17 14.69
CA ALA A 26 -3.35 0.72 14.48
C ALA A 26 -4.79 0.20 14.34
N ALA A 27 -5.10 -0.30 13.14
CA ALA A 27 -6.43 -0.80 12.84
C ALA A 27 -6.75 -1.98 13.76
N LYS A 28 -7.89 -1.88 14.45
CA LYS A 28 -8.50 -2.96 15.24
C LYS A 28 -8.38 -4.28 14.49
N HIS A 29 -7.86 -5.33 15.13
CA HIS A 29 -7.91 -6.68 14.59
C HIS A 29 -9.39 -7.15 14.60
N LYS A 30 -10.12 -6.78 13.54
CA LYS A 30 -11.31 -7.54 13.13
C LYS A 30 -10.82 -8.96 12.83
N ALA A 31 -11.61 -9.97 13.21
CA ALA A 31 -11.41 -11.33 12.72
C ALA A 31 -11.10 -11.26 11.21
N ALA A 32 -9.94 -11.79 10.82
CA ALA A 32 -9.44 -11.64 9.47
C ALA A 32 -10.41 -12.32 8.51
N LYS A 33 -10.89 -11.56 7.52
CA LYS A 33 -11.80 -12.10 6.50
C LYS A 33 -10.95 -13.01 5.61
N CYS A 34 -11.20 -14.32 5.66
CA CYS A 34 -10.43 -15.29 4.86
C CYS A 34 -10.95 -15.42 3.43
N VAL A 35 -12.21 -15.11 3.16
CA VAL A 35 -12.85 -15.30 1.85
C VAL A 35 -13.26 -13.96 1.27
N TYR A 36 -12.81 -13.68 0.05
CA TYR A 36 -13.09 -12.46 -0.70
C TYR A 36 -13.88 -12.79 -1.96
N TYR A 37 -15.13 -12.36 -2.03
CA TYR A 37 -15.98 -12.58 -3.20
C TYR A 37 -15.67 -11.59 -4.33
N PHE A 38 -15.84 -12.03 -5.58
CA PHE A 38 -15.90 -11.19 -6.76
C PHE A 38 -16.96 -11.74 -7.73
N GLY A 39 -17.90 -10.89 -8.16
CA GLY A 39 -18.93 -11.24 -9.14
C GLY A 39 -19.97 -10.13 -9.28
N GLU A 40 -20.75 -10.15 -10.36
CA GLU A 40 -21.87 -9.21 -10.59
C GLU A 40 -21.48 -7.72 -10.46
N GLY A 41 -20.27 -7.36 -10.89
CA GLY A 41 -19.75 -5.99 -10.77
C GLY A 41 -19.34 -5.58 -9.35
N LYS A 42 -19.34 -6.51 -8.39
CA LYS A 42 -18.96 -6.27 -6.99
C LYS A 42 -17.77 -7.15 -6.61
N ALA A 43 -16.83 -6.59 -5.85
CA ALA A 43 -15.75 -7.37 -5.26
C ALA A 43 -15.39 -6.86 -3.87
N ASP A 44 -15.18 -7.80 -2.95
CA ASP A 44 -14.66 -7.54 -1.60
C ASP A 44 -13.19 -7.08 -1.64
N GLY A 45 -12.44 -7.53 -2.65
CA GLY A 45 -11.04 -7.20 -2.88
C GLY A 45 -10.81 -6.00 -3.80
N ASN A 46 -9.56 -5.67 -4.07
CA ASN A 46 -9.14 -4.72 -5.11
C ASN A 46 -7.70 -5.01 -5.57
N GLY A 47 -7.25 -4.34 -6.63
CA GLY A 47 -5.91 -4.51 -7.22
C GLY A 47 -4.74 -4.15 -6.30
N LYS A 48 -4.98 -3.46 -5.17
CA LYS A 48 -3.95 -3.12 -4.18
C LYS A 48 -3.76 -4.23 -3.13
N MET A 49 -4.71 -5.16 -3.01
CA MET A 49 -4.68 -6.26 -2.03
C MET A 49 -3.84 -7.46 -2.47
N LYS A 50 -2.76 -7.22 -3.24
CA LYS A 50 -1.84 -8.27 -3.71
C LYS A 50 -1.18 -9.07 -2.58
N PRO A 51 -0.78 -8.46 -1.43
CA PRO A 51 -0.20 -9.23 -0.33
C PRO A 51 -1.18 -10.20 0.31
N LEU A 52 -2.48 -9.89 0.28
CA LEU A 52 -3.54 -10.66 0.93
C LEU A 52 -4.24 -11.64 -0.02
N LEU A 53 -4.40 -11.30 -1.30
CA LEU A 53 -5.17 -12.09 -2.28
C LEU A 53 -4.29 -12.73 -3.38
N GLY A 54 -2.98 -12.45 -3.34
CA GLY A 54 -2.07 -12.76 -4.44
C GLY A 54 -2.29 -11.86 -5.67
N GLY A 55 -1.42 -12.03 -6.68
CA GLY A 55 -1.47 -11.24 -7.91
C GLY A 55 -2.71 -11.49 -8.76
N LYS A 56 -3.15 -12.75 -8.88
CA LYS A 56 -4.34 -13.14 -9.67
C LYS A 56 -5.64 -12.71 -9.01
N GLY A 57 -5.81 -13.00 -7.71
CA GLY A 57 -7.02 -12.64 -6.97
C GLY A 57 -7.24 -11.13 -6.88
N ALA A 58 -6.18 -10.37 -6.66
CA ALA A 58 -6.24 -8.90 -6.68
C ALA A 58 -6.64 -8.34 -8.05
N ASN A 59 -6.10 -8.90 -9.15
CA ASN A 59 -6.47 -8.48 -10.50
C ASN A 59 -7.91 -8.87 -10.86
N LEU A 60 -8.38 -10.08 -10.51
CA LEU A 60 -9.77 -10.51 -10.73
C LEU A 60 -10.77 -9.61 -9.99
N ALA A 61 -10.46 -9.26 -8.75
CA ALA A 61 -11.26 -8.32 -7.97
C ALA A 61 -11.29 -6.93 -8.63
N GLU A 62 -10.15 -6.44 -9.16
CA GLU A 62 -10.11 -5.16 -9.87
C GLU A 62 -10.90 -5.20 -11.18
N MET A 63 -10.73 -6.25 -11.99
CA MET A 63 -11.46 -6.45 -13.25
C MET A 63 -12.98 -6.47 -13.00
N THR A 64 -13.42 -7.11 -11.91
CA THR A 64 -14.83 -7.14 -11.55
C THR A 64 -15.34 -5.75 -11.13
N ARG A 65 -14.54 -4.95 -10.40
CA ARG A 65 -14.92 -3.60 -9.97
C ARG A 65 -15.03 -2.59 -11.10
N ILE A 66 -14.22 -2.74 -12.14
CA ILE A 66 -14.29 -1.89 -13.35
C ILE A 66 -15.42 -2.32 -14.30
N GLY A 67 -16.20 -3.36 -13.93
CA GLY A 67 -17.36 -3.80 -14.71
C GLY A 67 -17.03 -4.71 -15.89
N LEU A 68 -15.83 -5.30 -15.93
CA LEU A 68 -15.56 -6.34 -16.93
C LEU A 68 -16.39 -7.60 -16.61
N PRO A 69 -16.87 -8.32 -17.64
CA PRO A 69 -17.61 -9.57 -17.45
C PRO A 69 -16.66 -10.66 -16.97
N VAL A 70 -16.48 -10.74 -15.64
CA VAL A 70 -15.71 -11.79 -14.97
C VAL A 70 -16.71 -12.78 -14.34
N PRO A 71 -16.57 -14.10 -14.60
CA PRO A 71 -17.39 -15.10 -13.92
C PRO A 71 -17.30 -14.98 -12.39
N PRO A 72 -18.41 -15.15 -11.66
CA PRO A 72 -18.43 -15.02 -10.22
C PRO A 72 -17.55 -16.08 -9.55
N GLY A 73 -16.88 -15.70 -8.47
CA GLY A 73 -15.97 -16.56 -7.73
C GLY A 73 -15.50 -15.92 -6.42
N PHE A 74 -14.52 -16.57 -5.80
CA PHE A 74 -13.92 -16.07 -4.56
C PHE A 74 -12.41 -16.34 -4.54
N THR A 75 -11.70 -15.50 -3.79
CA THR A 75 -10.28 -15.68 -3.46
C THR A 75 -10.15 -15.93 -1.97
N ILE A 76 -9.40 -16.95 -1.58
CA ILE A 76 -9.03 -17.17 -0.19
C ILE A 76 -7.74 -16.39 0.11
N SER A 77 -7.66 -15.74 1.27
CA SER A 77 -6.51 -14.94 1.65
C SER A 77 -5.23 -15.79 1.75
N THR A 78 -4.08 -15.15 1.59
CA THR A 78 -2.78 -15.78 1.85
C THR A 78 -2.56 -16.09 3.33
N GLU A 79 -3.34 -15.47 4.22
CA GLU A 79 -3.28 -15.68 5.67
C GLU A 79 -3.74 -17.08 6.09
N VAL A 80 -4.48 -17.82 5.25
CA VAL A 80 -4.80 -19.24 5.53
C VAL A 80 -3.72 -20.22 5.04
N CYS A 81 -2.72 -19.76 4.30
CA CYS A 81 -1.66 -20.64 3.76
C CYS A 81 -0.51 -20.90 4.77
N THR A 82 -0.73 -20.59 6.05
CA THR A 82 0.16 -20.90 7.19
C THR A 82 -0.29 -22.18 7.87
#